data_AF-A0A8H7L249-F1
#
_entry.id   AF-A0A8H7L249-F1
#
_cell.length_a   1.000
_cell.length_b   1.000
_cell.length_c   1.000
_cell.angle_alpha   90.00
_cell.angle_beta   90.00
_cell.angle_gamma   90.00
#
_symmetry.space_group_name_H-M   'P 1'
#
loop_
_entity.id
_entity.type
_entity.pdbx_description
1 polymer ?
#
loop_
_entity_poly.entity_id
_entity_poly.type
_entity_poly.pdbx_seq_one_letter_code
_entity_poly.pdbx_strand_id
1 'polypeptide(L)'
;MIAVAQAVQIMDHSNSIARSIKEEEDMDAADPLRHYFASAPGTRTPKRADEELLPSQPPTISRQTIQLSFDAPNGSAPISISLAVDASPGCGGIAWPAGQVLAKYLVDLGPSVVQGKKILEVGSGTGLVGLVAAALGARQVWITDQLGGIIPERILPVDIVLAADCVYYEPAFPLLVQTLSDLVTDAKTEVLFCYKKRRKV
;
A
#
# COMPACT_ATOMS: atom_id res chain seq x y z
N MET A 1 0.92 -0.82 22.51
CA MET A 1 0.64 -2.18 21.98
C MET A 1 1.57 -2.41 20.82
N ILE A 2 2.49 -3.37 20.92
CA ILE A 2 3.46 -3.71 19.89
C ILE A 2 2.77 -4.74 18.98
N ALA A 3 2.47 -4.38 17.73
CA ALA A 3 2.08 -5.35 16.71
C ALA A 3 3.35 -5.95 16.13
N VAL A 4 3.63 -7.21 16.49
CA VAL A 4 4.76 -7.98 15.98
C VAL A 4 4.38 -8.55 14.61
N ALA A 5 4.97 -8.02 13.54
CA ALA A 5 5.06 -8.72 12.25
C ALA A 5 6.30 -9.62 12.30
N GLN A 6 6.09 -10.92 12.51
CA GLN A 6 7.17 -11.91 12.45
C GLN A 6 7.46 -12.27 10.99
N ALA A 7 8.67 -11.95 10.53
CA ALA A 7 9.33 -12.66 9.44
C ALA A 7 10.61 -13.30 9.99
N VAL A 8 10.64 -14.64 10.01
CA VAL A 8 11.80 -15.52 10.27
C VAL A 8 12.05 -16.21 8.91
N GLN A 9 13.25 -16.39 8.36
CA GLN A 9 14.56 -16.75 8.92
C GLN A 9 15.72 -16.32 8.00
N ILE A 10 16.90 -16.13 8.60
CA ILE A 10 18.21 -15.79 8.01
C ILE A 10 18.83 -17.03 7.32
N MET A 11 19.51 -16.87 6.17
CA MET A 11 20.84 -17.46 5.92
C MET A 11 21.57 -16.76 4.75
N ASP A 12 22.83 -16.45 5.01
CA ASP A 12 23.81 -15.72 4.19
C ASP A 12 24.48 -16.65 3.17
N HIS A 13 25.01 -16.09 2.07
CA HIS A 13 26.29 -16.42 1.39
C HIS A 13 26.28 -16.04 -0.11
N SER A 14 26.69 -14.79 -0.35
CA SER A 14 27.65 -14.32 -1.36
C SER A 14 27.84 -15.07 -2.71
N ASN A 15 27.78 -14.25 -3.77
CA ASN A 15 28.58 -14.30 -5.01
C ASN A 15 28.28 -15.39 -6.06
N SER A 16 27.24 -15.20 -6.89
CA SER A 16 27.29 -15.60 -8.32
C SER A 16 26.06 -15.15 -9.13
N ILE A 17 24.88 -14.99 -8.52
CA ILE A 17 23.62 -14.65 -9.22
C ILE A 17 23.45 -13.12 -9.34
N ALA A 18 24.56 -12.45 -9.64
CA ALA A 18 24.72 -11.01 -9.54
C ALA A 18 24.74 -10.31 -10.91
N ARG A 19 24.35 -10.98 -12.00
CA ARG A 19 24.55 -10.47 -13.37
C ARG A 19 23.34 -10.53 -14.30
N SER A 20 22.14 -10.80 -13.80
CA SER A 20 20.94 -10.73 -14.67
C SER A 20 19.63 -10.35 -13.94
N ILE A 21 19.48 -10.69 -12.66
CA ILE A 21 18.36 -10.24 -11.81
C ILE A 21 18.69 -8.91 -11.13
N LYS A 22 19.95 -8.80 -10.70
CA LYS A 22 20.55 -7.55 -10.25
C LYS A 22 20.35 -6.42 -11.26
N GLU A 23 20.50 -6.68 -12.56
CA GLU A 23 20.40 -5.61 -13.57
C GLU A 23 18.96 -5.10 -13.83
N GLU A 24 17.95 -5.96 -13.80
CA GLU A 24 16.55 -5.53 -13.97
C GLU A 24 15.95 -4.93 -12.70
N GLU A 25 16.26 -5.50 -11.53
CA GLU A 25 15.93 -4.90 -10.24
C GLU A 25 16.72 -3.60 -10.01
N ASP A 26 17.95 -3.48 -10.53
CA ASP A 26 18.73 -2.24 -10.56
C ASP A 26 18.09 -1.20 -11.49
N MET A 27 17.31 -1.58 -12.51
CA MET A 27 16.61 -0.64 -13.41
C MET A 27 15.26 -0.16 -12.87
N ASP A 28 14.49 -1.03 -12.21
CA ASP A 28 13.30 -0.62 -11.44
C ASP A 28 13.71 0.16 -10.17
N ALA A 29 14.91 -0.09 -9.64
CA ALA A 29 15.51 0.69 -8.56
C ALA A 29 16.18 2.00 -9.03
N ALA A 30 16.76 2.03 -10.24
CA ALA A 30 17.44 3.22 -10.77
C ALA A 30 16.45 4.31 -11.17
N ASP A 31 15.24 3.94 -11.62
CA ASP A 31 14.19 4.92 -11.90
C ASP A 31 12.78 4.33 -11.63
N PRO A 32 12.27 4.48 -10.39
CA PRO A 32 10.97 3.97 -9.96
C PRO A 32 9.78 4.64 -10.66
N LEU A 33 10.03 5.82 -11.23
CA LEU A 33 9.08 6.66 -11.94
C LEU A 33 9.60 6.98 -13.34
N ARG A 34 10.35 6.06 -13.98
CA ARG A 34 10.79 6.21 -15.38
C ARG A 34 9.64 6.32 -16.36
N HIS A 35 8.46 5.98 -15.88
CA HIS A 35 7.19 6.08 -16.54
C HIS A 35 6.46 7.42 -16.27
N TYR A 36 7.08 8.39 -15.60
CA TYR A 36 6.42 9.59 -15.06
C TYR A 36 7.01 10.95 -15.51
N PHE A 37 8.30 11.07 -15.89
CA PHE A 37 8.86 12.30 -16.48
C PHE A 37 9.12 12.17 -18.00
N ALA A 38 8.85 13.24 -18.75
CA ALA A 38 9.37 13.40 -20.11
C ALA A 38 10.68 14.25 -20.13
N SER A 39 11.83 13.56 -20.24
CA SER A 39 13.04 13.84 -21.08
C SER A 39 14.05 14.97 -20.78
N ALA A 40 15.29 14.88 -21.33
CA ALA A 40 15.91 15.87 -22.26
C ALA A 40 17.31 15.42 -22.82
N PRO A 41 17.82 16.01 -23.94
CA PRO A 41 18.45 17.32 -23.81
C PRO A 41 17.96 18.28 -24.90
N GLY A 42 17.05 19.18 -24.53
CA GLY A 42 16.59 20.27 -25.38
C GLY A 42 15.36 20.98 -24.84
N THR A 43 14.34 20.25 -24.39
CA THR A 43 13.09 20.84 -23.92
C THR A 43 12.45 19.98 -22.83
N ARG A 44 12.34 20.54 -21.62
CA ARG A 44 11.77 19.90 -20.42
C ARG A 44 10.46 20.59 -20.05
N THR A 45 9.35 19.85 -20.07
CA THR A 45 8.09 20.30 -19.46
C THR A 45 7.39 19.14 -18.72
N PRO A 46 7.38 19.15 -17.38
CA PRO A 46 6.30 18.59 -16.56
C PRO A 46 5.10 19.58 -16.63
N LYS A 47 3.83 19.33 -16.29
CA LYS A 47 3.15 18.47 -15.34
C LYS A 47 1.65 18.67 -15.60
N ARG A 48 0.80 17.65 -15.53
CA ARG A 48 -0.67 17.87 -15.47
C ARG A 48 -1.13 17.88 -14.01
N ALA A 49 -2.22 18.60 -13.78
CA ALA A 49 -2.76 19.03 -12.48
C ALA A 49 -3.21 17.90 -11.52
N ASP A 50 -3.03 16.64 -11.91
CA ASP A 50 -3.29 15.45 -11.10
C ASP A 50 -2.15 15.06 -10.16
N GLU A 51 -0.96 15.66 -10.32
CA GLU A 51 0.18 15.47 -9.40
C GLU A 51 0.03 16.18 -8.05
N GLU A 52 -0.81 17.21 -7.93
CA GLU A 52 -0.93 18.01 -6.70
C GLU A 52 -1.58 17.23 -5.54
N LEU A 53 -2.27 16.13 -5.86
CA LEU A 53 -2.92 15.25 -4.87
C LEU A 53 -2.05 14.06 -4.43
N LEU A 54 -0.96 13.76 -5.15
CA LEU A 54 -0.16 12.56 -4.90
C LEU A 54 1.24 12.94 -4.40
N PRO A 55 1.65 12.46 -3.21
CA PRO A 55 3.00 12.70 -2.72
C PRO A 55 4.03 12.09 -3.69
N SER A 56 5.17 12.78 -3.86
CA SER A 56 6.28 12.27 -4.66
C SER A 56 6.80 10.96 -4.07
N GLN A 57 6.98 9.93 -4.90
CA GLN A 57 7.56 8.66 -4.46
C GLN A 57 9.05 8.89 -4.09
N PRO A 58 9.47 8.59 -2.85
CA PRO A 58 10.89 8.62 -2.52
C PRO A 58 11.63 7.48 -3.25
N PRO A 59 12.94 7.62 -3.52
CA PRO A 59 13.74 6.59 -4.18
C PRO A 59 13.71 5.25 -3.42
N THR A 60 14.02 4.16 -4.13
CA THR A 60 14.09 2.79 -3.61
C THR A 60 15.11 2.71 -2.47
N ILE A 61 14.65 2.46 -1.25
CA ILE A 61 15.51 2.39 -0.05
C ILE A 61 15.43 0.99 0.56
N SER A 62 16.60 0.41 0.84
CA SER A 62 16.70 -0.85 1.58
C SER A 62 16.77 -0.56 3.09
N ARG A 63 15.86 -1.18 3.85
CA ARG A 63 15.88 -1.22 5.33
C ARG A 63 15.86 0.14 6.03
N GLN A 64 15.02 1.06 5.57
CA GLN A 64 14.79 2.32 6.28
C GLN A 64 13.48 2.27 7.05
N THR A 65 13.45 2.94 8.20
CA THR A 65 12.19 3.33 8.84
C THR A 65 11.77 4.70 8.31
N ILE A 66 10.63 4.79 7.65
CA ILE A 66 9.99 6.07 7.32
C ILE A 66 8.91 6.38 8.35
N GLN A 67 8.64 7.66 8.57
CA GLN A 67 7.51 8.11 9.39
C GLN A 67 6.57 8.93 8.53
N LEU A 68 5.30 8.52 8.51
CA LEU A 68 4.22 9.24 7.84
C LEU A 68 3.31 9.83 8.91
N SER A 69 2.96 11.10 8.77
CA SER A 69 2.08 11.82 9.68
C SER A 69 0.89 12.36 8.91
N PHE A 70 -0.30 12.13 9.42
CA PHE A 70 -1.55 12.59 8.83
C PHE A 70 -2.25 13.52 9.82
N ASP A 71 -2.38 14.79 9.44
CA ASP A 71 -3.07 15.79 10.25
C ASP A 71 -4.57 15.45 10.33
N ALA A 72 -5.07 15.35 11.55
CA ALA A 72 -6.48 15.10 11.80
C ALA A 72 -7.27 16.42 11.79
N PRO A 73 -8.52 16.42 11.30
CA PRO A 73 -9.36 17.60 11.33
C PRO A 73 -9.67 18.03 12.78
N ASN A 74 -10.05 19.31 12.94
CA ASN A 74 -10.56 19.88 14.18
C ASN A 74 -9.57 19.89 15.37
N GLY A 75 -8.27 19.93 15.10
CA GLY A 75 -7.23 20.06 16.14
C GLY A 75 -6.99 18.78 16.95
N SER A 76 -7.51 17.64 16.48
CA SER A 76 -7.14 16.33 17.04
C SER A 76 -5.66 16.04 16.78
N ALA A 77 -5.05 15.21 17.64
CA ALA A 77 -3.64 14.83 17.46
C ALA A 77 -3.44 14.11 16.11
N PRO A 78 -2.33 14.38 15.39
CA PRO A 78 -2.04 13.73 14.13
C PRO A 78 -1.84 12.22 14.31
N ILE A 79 -2.19 11.45 13.30
CA ILE A 79 -1.91 10.00 13.24
C ILE A 79 -0.54 9.80 12.61
N SER A 80 0.42 9.30 13.39
CA SER A 80 1.79 9.04 12.94
C SER A 80 2.09 7.55 12.89
N ILE A 81 2.48 7.05 11.72
CA ILE A 81 2.86 5.65 11.50
C ILE A 81 4.33 5.57 11.10
N SER A 82 5.08 4.70 11.79
CA SER A 82 6.45 4.35 11.41
C SER A 82 6.44 3.02 10.65
N LEU A 83 6.96 3.01 9.43
CA LEU A 83 7.02 1.83 8.56
C LEU A 83 8.48 1.45 8.31
N ALA A 84 8.82 0.20 8.57
CA ALA A 84 10.04 -0.38 8.02
C ALA A 84 9.78 -0.68 6.54
N VAL A 85 10.47 0.02 5.64
CA VAL A 85 10.36 -0.14 4.20
C VAL A 85 11.56 -0.90 3.65
N ASP A 86 11.27 -1.90 2.83
CA ASP A 86 12.28 -2.67 2.10
C ASP A 86 11.74 -3.01 0.71
N ALA A 87 12.30 -2.37 -0.31
CA ALA A 87 11.90 -2.58 -1.69
C ALA A 87 12.47 -3.87 -2.32
N SER A 88 13.20 -4.69 -1.56
CA SER A 88 13.93 -5.86 -2.07
C SER A 88 13.15 -7.17 -1.78
N PRO A 89 12.91 -8.10 -2.74
CA PRO A 89 13.06 -8.03 -4.20
C PRO A 89 11.70 -7.71 -4.89
N GLY A 90 10.98 -6.68 -4.41
CA GLY A 90 9.64 -6.39 -4.91
C GLY A 90 9.03 -5.09 -4.40
N CYS A 91 8.04 -4.57 -5.13
CA CYS A 91 7.36 -3.31 -4.82
C CYS A 91 6.52 -3.31 -3.53
N GLY A 92 6.31 -4.46 -2.89
CA GLY A 92 5.42 -4.61 -1.75
C GLY A 92 5.87 -3.88 -0.47
N GLY A 93 7.18 -3.71 -0.25
CA GLY A 93 7.69 -3.05 0.95
C GLY A 93 7.81 -1.53 0.87
N ILE A 94 7.16 -0.87 -0.11
CA ILE A 94 7.12 0.59 -0.25
C ILE A 94 5.71 1.12 0.07
N ALA A 95 5.64 2.27 0.73
CA ALA A 95 4.39 2.99 0.91
C ALA A 95 3.99 3.74 -0.38
N TRP A 96 3.16 3.10 -1.21
CA TRP A 96 2.68 3.66 -2.47
C TRP A 96 1.79 4.91 -2.27
N PRO A 97 1.81 5.90 -3.19
CA PRO A 97 1.01 7.11 -3.07
C PRO A 97 -0.48 6.87 -2.86
N ALA A 98 -1.08 5.86 -3.50
CA ALA A 98 -2.49 5.53 -3.30
C ALA A 98 -2.79 5.08 -1.86
N GLY A 99 -1.85 4.38 -1.21
CA GLY A 99 -1.97 4.01 0.20
C GLY A 99 -1.93 5.23 1.12
N GLN A 100 -1.05 6.21 0.83
CA GLN A 100 -0.99 7.46 1.59
C GLN A 100 -2.27 8.30 1.42
N VAL A 101 -2.82 8.36 0.20
CA VAL A 101 -4.10 9.04 -0.07
C VAL A 101 -5.24 8.37 0.68
N LEU A 102 -5.36 7.04 0.62
CA LEU A 102 -6.41 6.33 1.32
C LEU A 102 -6.28 6.48 2.85
N ALA A 103 -5.05 6.44 3.37
CA ALA A 103 -4.79 6.71 4.78
C ALA A 103 -5.23 8.13 5.19
N LYS A 104 -4.83 9.16 4.43
CA LYS A 104 -5.25 10.55 4.68
C LYS A 104 -6.78 10.71 4.60
N TYR A 105 -7.41 10.05 3.64
CA TYR A 105 -8.86 10.05 3.49
C TYR A 105 -9.58 9.49 4.73
N LEU A 106 -9.10 8.37 5.29
CA LEU A 106 -9.65 7.84 6.55
C LEU A 106 -9.47 8.82 7.73
N VAL A 107 -8.31 9.49 7.80
CA VAL A 107 -8.04 10.49 8.85
C VAL A 107 -8.94 11.72 8.70
N ASP A 108 -9.18 12.19 7.47
CA ASP A 108 -10.04 13.33 7.18
C ASP A 108 -11.52 13.06 7.48
N LEU A 109 -11.97 11.83 7.21
CA LEU A 109 -13.31 11.38 7.61
C LEU A 109 -13.46 11.23 9.12
N GLY A 110 -12.35 10.99 9.82
CA GLY A 110 -12.27 10.88 11.27
C GLY A 110 -12.61 9.49 11.82
N PRO A 111 -12.45 9.27 13.14
CA PRO A 111 -12.57 7.95 13.75
C PRO A 111 -13.89 7.23 13.52
N SER A 112 -15.00 7.97 13.40
CA SER A 112 -16.35 7.40 13.29
C SER A 112 -16.54 6.44 12.11
N VAL A 113 -15.73 6.57 11.06
CA VAL A 113 -15.85 5.71 9.88
C VAL A 113 -15.27 4.32 10.06
N VAL A 114 -14.35 4.14 11.02
CA VAL A 114 -13.69 2.85 11.31
C VAL A 114 -13.85 2.38 12.75
N GLN A 115 -14.23 3.25 13.68
CA GLN A 115 -14.28 2.93 15.10
C GLN A 115 -15.21 1.75 15.39
N GLY A 116 -14.70 0.74 16.09
CA GLY A 116 -15.47 -0.47 16.42
C GLY A 116 -15.64 -1.48 15.27
N LYS A 117 -15.24 -1.13 14.04
CA LYS A 117 -15.39 -1.97 12.85
C LYS A 117 -14.29 -3.03 12.73
N LYS A 118 -14.62 -4.16 12.10
CA LYS A 118 -13.68 -5.22 11.66
C LYS A 118 -13.28 -4.94 10.21
N ILE A 119 -11.99 -4.81 9.98
CA ILE A 119 -11.43 -4.34 8.71
C ILE A 119 -10.48 -5.41 8.16
N LEU A 120 -10.49 -5.58 6.85
CA LEU A 120 -9.54 -6.40 6.10
C LEU A 120 -8.89 -5.56 5.01
N GLU A 121 -7.56 -5.50 4.99
CA GLU A 121 -6.78 -4.87 3.93
C GLU A 121 -6.19 -5.95 3.01
N VAL A 122 -6.46 -5.83 1.71
CA VAL A 122 -5.97 -6.73 0.65
C VAL A 122 -4.85 -6.03 -0.12
N GLY A 123 -3.76 -6.75 -0.38
CA GLY A 123 -2.61 -6.19 -1.10
C GLY A 123 -1.98 -5.03 -0.31
N SER A 124 -1.80 -5.24 0.99
CA SER A 124 -1.46 -4.17 1.93
C SER A 124 -0.05 -3.60 1.73
N GLY A 125 0.84 -4.32 1.07
CA GLY A 125 2.26 -4.00 1.00
C GLY A 125 2.83 -3.75 2.41
N THR A 126 3.19 -2.50 2.70
CA THR A 126 3.67 -2.05 4.01
C THR A 126 2.63 -2.10 5.15
N GLY A 127 1.34 -2.25 4.85
CA GLY A 127 0.26 -2.22 5.84
C GLY A 127 -0.16 -0.83 6.31
N LEU A 128 0.26 0.23 5.61
CA LEU A 128 0.01 1.61 6.00
C LEU A 128 -1.47 1.89 6.28
N VAL A 129 -2.37 1.50 5.38
CA VAL A 129 -3.79 1.89 5.49
C VAL A 129 -4.45 1.15 6.65
N GLY A 130 -4.18 -0.15 6.80
CA GLY A 130 -4.65 -0.94 7.93
C GLY A 130 -4.13 -0.43 9.28
N LEU A 131 -2.85 -0.03 9.34
CA LEU A 131 -2.27 0.57 10.55
C LEU A 131 -2.94 1.91 10.91
N VAL A 132 -3.24 2.76 9.93
CA VAL A 132 -4.01 4.00 10.16
C VAL A 132 -5.42 3.69 10.63
N ALA A 133 -6.11 2.72 10.02
CA ALA A 133 -7.44 2.31 10.45
C ALA A 133 -7.43 1.78 11.90
N ALA A 134 -6.41 1.03 12.29
CA ALA A 134 -6.21 0.58 13.67
C ALA A 134 -5.98 1.77 14.62
N ALA A 135 -5.15 2.74 14.22
CA ALA A 135 -4.87 3.95 15.02
C ALA A 135 -6.12 4.83 15.21
N LEU A 136 -7.04 4.81 14.25
CA LEU A 136 -8.34 5.49 14.32
C LEU A 136 -9.41 4.73 15.13
N GLY A 137 -9.07 3.57 15.70
CA GLY A 137 -9.95 2.85 16.64
C GLY A 137 -10.77 1.71 16.03
N ALA A 138 -10.37 1.19 14.86
CA ALA A 138 -10.93 -0.07 14.38
C ALA A 138 -10.80 -1.18 15.45
N ARG A 139 -11.86 -1.99 15.61
CA ARG A 139 -11.89 -3.05 16.62
C ARG A 139 -10.89 -4.16 16.31
N GLN A 140 -10.75 -4.48 15.03
CA GLN A 140 -9.82 -5.51 14.56
C GLN A 140 -9.46 -5.21 13.12
N VAL A 141 -8.17 -5.28 12.79
CA VAL A 141 -7.68 -5.06 11.43
C VAL A 141 -6.84 -6.27 11.02
N TRP A 142 -7.18 -6.86 9.87
CA TRP A 142 -6.42 -7.91 9.22
C TRP A 142 -5.66 -7.29 8.04
N ILE A 143 -4.34 -7.31 8.09
CA ILE A 143 -3.46 -6.75 7.06
C ILE A 143 -2.92 -7.93 6.25
N THR A 144 -3.26 -8.02 4.97
CA THR A 144 -2.92 -9.18 4.13
C THR A 144 -2.19 -8.77 2.86
N ASP A 145 -1.11 -9.50 2.55
CA ASP A 145 -0.34 -9.38 1.32
C ASP A 145 0.19 -10.76 0.91
N GLN A 146 0.43 -10.97 -0.39
CA GLN A 146 1.06 -12.16 -1.02
C GLN A 146 0.77 -13.56 -0.42
N LEU A 147 -0.36 -13.74 0.27
CA LEU A 147 -0.80 -15.04 0.76
C LEU A 147 -1.49 -15.78 -0.37
N GLY A 148 -0.81 -16.78 -0.94
CA GLY A 148 -1.40 -17.78 -1.85
C GLY A 148 -2.39 -18.72 -1.16
N GLY A 149 -3.18 -18.25 -0.19
CA GLY A 149 -4.07 -19.03 0.65
C GLY A 149 -5.42 -18.37 0.89
N ILE A 150 -6.42 -19.19 1.20
CA ILE A 150 -7.80 -18.77 1.46
C ILE A 150 -7.86 -17.97 2.78
N ILE A 151 -8.52 -16.81 2.76
CA ILE A 151 -8.81 -16.01 3.96
C ILE A 151 -9.71 -16.85 4.88
N PRO A 152 -9.28 -17.21 6.10
CA PRO A 152 -10.06 -18.09 6.98
C PRO A 152 -11.45 -17.54 7.27
N GLU A 153 -12.48 -18.39 7.27
CA GLU A 153 -13.89 -18.00 7.50
C GLU A 153 -14.09 -17.17 8.78
N ARG A 154 -13.30 -17.41 9.84
CA ARG A 154 -13.32 -16.61 11.08
C ARG A 154 -13.07 -15.11 10.88
N ILE A 155 -12.46 -14.71 9.76
CA ILE A 155 -12.22 -13.32 9.40
C ILE A 155 -13.49 -12.66 8.89
N LEU A 156 -14.44 -13.41 8.35
CA LEU A 156 -15.72 -12.89 7.86
C LEU A 156 -16.82 -12.96 8.93
N PRO A 157 -17.88 -12.15 8.80
CA PRO A 157 -17.98 -10.99 7.90
C PRO A 157 -17.06 -9.86 8.37
N VAL A 158 -16.64 -9.00 7.43
CA VAL A 158 -15.93 -7.74 7.71
C VAL A 158 -16.84 -6.55 7.37
N ASP A 159 -16.67 -5.46 8.11
CA ASP A 159 -17.44 -4.24 7.87
C ASP A 159 -16.84 -3.42 6.72
N ILE A 160 -15.50 -3.43 6.58
CA ILE A 160 -14.78 -2.69 5.52
C ILE A 160 -13.66 -3.56 4.92
N VAL A 161 -13.58 -3.57 3.60
CA VAL A 161 -12.42 -4.02 2.84
C VAL A 161 -11.63 -2.81 2.35
N LEU A 162 -10.34 -2.77 2.64
CA LEU A 162 -9.40 -1.75 2.16
C LEU A 162 -8.52 -2.33 1.06
N ALA A 163 -8.31 -1.57 -0.01
CA ALA A 163 -7.35 -1.91 -1.06
C ALA A 163 -6.68 -0.65 -1.60
N ALA A 164 -5.36 -0.66 -1.70
CA ALA A 164 -4.58 0.47 -2.20
C ALA A 164 -3.55 0.04 -3.25
N ASP A 165 -3.63 0.63 -4.44
CA ASP A 165 -2.75 0.38 -5.60
C ASP A 165 -2.65 -1.09 -6.05
N CYS A 166 -3.67 -1.92 -5.80
CA CYS A 166 -3.70 -3.32 -6.25
C CYS A 166 -3.96 -3.48 -7.76
N VAL A 167 -4.24 -2.39 -8.50
CA VAL A 167 -4.56 -2.39 -9.94
C VAL A 167 -3.33 -1.95 -10.74
N TYR A 168 -2.38 -2.87 -10.94
CA TYR A 168 -1.15 -2.59 -11.71
C TYR A 168 -0.76 -3.70 -12.69
N TYR A 169 -1.14 -4.95 -12.40
CA TYR A 169 -0.86 -6.10 -13.27
C TYR A 169 -2.17 -6.66 -13.82
N GLU A 170 -2.47 -6.33 -15.08
CA GLU A 170 -3.74 -6.64 -15.75
C GLU A 170 -4.17 -8.12 -15.70
N PRO A 171 -3.27 -9.12 -15.85
CA PRO A 171 -3.65 -10.52 -15.72
C PRO A 171 -4.20 -10.92 -14.34
N ALA A 172 -3.91 -10.15 -13.28
CA ALA A 172 -4.43 -10.40 -11.94
C ALA A 172 -5.82 -9.77 -11.68
N PHE A 173 -6.35 -8.95 -12.58
CA PHE A 173 -7.62 -8.25 -12.33
C PHE A 173 -8.81 -9.20 -12.11
N PRO A 174 -9.00 -10.28 -12.89
CA PRO A 174 -10.09 -11.23 -12.62
C PRO A 174 -9.98 -11.89 -11.24
N LEU A 175 -8.75 -12.20 -10.80
CA LEU A 175 -8.51 -12.80 -9.48
C LEU A 175 -8.80 -11.81 -8.36
N LEU A 176 -8.44 -10.54 -8.52
CA LEU A 176 -8.77 -9.49 -7.58
C LEU A 176 -10.29 -9.29 -7.45
N VAL A 177 -11.01 -9.27 -8.58
CA VAL A 177 -12.48 -9.16 -8.59
C VAL A 177 -13.12 -10.36 -7.90
N GLN A 178 -12.61 -11.56 -8.13
CA GLN A 178 -13.07 -12.77 -7.45
C GLN A 178 -12.85 -12.66 -5.93
N THR A 179 -11.65 -12.28 -5.50
CA THR A 179 -11.34 -12.08 -4.08
C THR A 179 -12.27 -11.06 -3.42
N LEU A 180 -12.53 -9.92 -4.07
CA LEU A 180 -13.47 -8.93 -3.54
C LEU A 180 -14.90 -9.50 -3.45
N SER A 181 -15.33 -10.28 -4.43
CA SER A 181 -16.64 -10.93 -4.44
C SER A 181 -16.78 -11.96 -3.31
N ASP A 182 -15.72 -12.71 -3.01
CA ASP A 182 -15.70 -13.70 -1.93
C ASP A 182 -15.66 -13.05 -0.54
N LEU A 183 -15.10 -11.84 -0.42
CA LEU A 183 -15.00 -11.09 0.84
C LEU A 183 -16.29 -10.32 1.18
N VAL A 184 -16.98 -9.79 0.17
CA VAL A 184 -18.22 -9.01 0.34
C VAL A 184 -19.39 -9.98 0.47
N THR A 185 -19.48 -10.59 1.65
CA THR A 185 -20.52 -11.59 2.00
C THR A 185 -21.79 -10.97 2.57
N ASP A 186 -21.73 -9.70 3.00
CA ASP A 186 -22.86 -8.92 3.51
C ASP A 186 -23.02 -7.66 2.66
N ALA A 187 -24.27 -7.29 2.34
CA ALA A 187 -24.61 -6.06 1.62
C ALA A 187 -24.17 -4.77 2.37
N LYS A 188 -23.88 -4.88 3.67
CA LYS A 188 -23.36 -3.79 4.50
C LYS A 188 -21.84 -3.65 4.45
N THR A 189 -21.11 -4.63 3.89
CA THR A 189 -19.66 -4.53 3.76
C THR A 189 -19.30 -3.44 2.75
N GLU A 190 -18.53 -2.45 3.19
CA GLU A 190 -18.05 -1.37 2.34
C GLU A 190 -16.67 -1.73 1.75
N VAL A 191 -16.42 -1.37 0.49
CA VAL A 191 -15.09 -1.54 -0.14
C VAL A 191 -14.53 -0.16 -0.45
N LEU A 192 -13.42 0.19 0.19
CA LEU A 192 -12.66 1.40 -0.10
C LEU A 192 -11.44 1.04 -0.94
N PHE A 193 -11.48 1.42 -2.21
CA PHE A 193 -10.45 1.08 -3.17
C PHE A 193 -9.82 2.35 -3.75
N CYS A 194 -8.56 2.61 -3.41
CA CYS A 194 -7.77 3.69 -4.00
C CYS A 194 -6.72 3.13 -4.96
N TYR A 195 -6.62 3.68 -6.16
CA TYR A 195 -5.58 3.31 -7.10
C TYR A 195 -5.21 4.51 -7.97
N LYS A 196 -3.97 4.51 -8.46
CA LYS A 196 -3.56 5.50 -9.46
C LYS A 196 -4.07 5.06 -10.82
N LYS A 197 -4.84 5.90 -11.51
CA LYS A 197 -5.29 5.61 -12.88
C LYS A 197 -4.09 5.59 -13.82
N ARG A 198 -3.70 4.40 -14.28
CA ARG A 198 -2.66 4.20 -15.30
C ARG A 198 -3.37 3.98 -16.64
N ARG A 199 -3.38 4.98 -17.51
CA ARG A 199 -4.01 4.86 -18.84
C ARG A 199 -3.14 3.99 -19.74
N LYS A 200 -3.75 3.03 -20.43
CA LYS A 200 -3.37 2.73 -21.82
C LYS A 200 -4.05 3.81 -22.68
N VAL A 201 -3.25 4.67 -23.31
CA VAL A 201 -3.71 5.41 -24.49
C VAL A 201 -3.32 4.58 -25.69
#